data_AF-A0A0M4TNU2-F1
#
_entry.id   AF-A0A0M4TNU2-F1
#
_cell.length_a   1.000
_cell.length_b   1.000
_cell.length_c   1.000
_cell.angle_alpha   90.00
_cell.angle_beta   90.00
_cell.angle_gamma   90.00
#
_symmetry.space_group_name_H-M   'P 1'
#
loop_
_entity.id
_entity.type
_entity.pdbx_description
1 polymer ?
#
loop_
_entity_poly.entity_id
_entity_poly.type
_entity_poly.pdbx_seq_one_letter_code
_entity_poly.pdbx_strand_id
1 'polypeptide(L)'
;MGFFLTFNTSGVYRVKRCAGVSLEYQINTLFDQLPVDLGIWHKLTTKFDADLFCGLWLKQWNRGLDFSPQTLQRISDRGLSLSLDIYFNYDEKES
;
A
#
# COMPACT_ATOMS: atom_id res chain seq x y z
N MET A 1 8.92 0.34 8.28
CA MET A 1 7.64 0.08 7.62
C MET A 1 7.03 1.37 7.08
N GLY A 2 7.01 1.54 5.75
CA GLY A 2 6.38 2.66 5.06
C GLY A 2 5.67 2.16 3.81
N PHE A 3 4.72 2.91 3.28
CA PHE A 3 4.03 2.60 2.04
C PHE A 3 4.12 3.79 1.09
N PHE A 4 4.15 3.48 -0.21
CA PHE A 4 4.41 4.43 -1.27
C PHE A 4 3.42 4.20 -2.39
N LEU A 5 2.90 5.29 -2.95
CA LEU A 5 2.27 5.26 -4.26
C LEU A 5 3.38 5.56 -5.27
N THR A 6 3.58 4.66 -6.21
CA THR A 6 4.66 4.71 -7.19
C THR A 6 4.08 4.95 -8.58
N PHE A 7 4.73 5.83 -9.33
CA PHE A 7 4.44 6.10 -10.74
C PHE A 7 5.73 5.80 -11.52
N ASN A 8 5.66 4.91 -12.50
CA ASN A 8 6.81 4.30 -13.17
C ASN A 8 7.66 5.30 -14.00
N THR A 9 7.32 6.60 -13.98
CA THR A 9 8.10 7.67 -14.62
C THR A 9 8.35 8.89 -13.71
N SER A 10 8.96 8.69 -12.54
CA SER A 10 9.70 9.70 -11.72
C SER A 10 9.04 10.22 -10.43
N GLY A 11 7.90 9.66 -9.97
CA GLY A 11 7.21 10.16 -8.78
C GLY A 11 6.96 9.08 -7.74
N VAL A 12 7.42 9.30 -6.50
CA VAL A 12 7.05 8.48 -5.33
C VAL A 12 6.32 9.37 -4.34
N TYR A 13 5.04 9.13 -4.13
CA TYR A 13 4.30 9.78 -3.04
C TYR A 13 4.42 8.92 -1.78
N ARG A 14 5.12 9.46 -0.78
CA ARG A 14 5.48 8.75 0.44
C ARG A 14 4.58 9.19 1.59
N VAL A 15 3.89 8.23 2.19
CA VAL A 15 3.12 8.45 3.40
C VAL A 15 3.87 7.86 4.59
N LYS A 16 4.03 8.65 5.64
CA LYS A 16 4.64 8.17 6.89
C LYS A 16 3.67 7.22 7.58
N ARG A 17 4.17 6.09 8.07
CA ARG A 17 3.39 5.14 8.88
C ARG A 17 2.86 5.81 10.15
N CYS A 18 1.59 5.55 10.45
CA CYS A 18 0.99 5.75 11.76
C CYS A 18 1.11 4.46 12.58
N ALA A 19 1.81 4.50 13.70
CA ALA A 19 1.89 3.34 14.61
C ALA A 19 0.54 3.12 15.30
N GLY A 20 0.19 1.85 15.58
CA GLY A 20 -1.05 1.50 16.30
C GLY A 20 -2.29 1.31 15.43
N VAL A 21 -2.21 1.53 14.11
CA VAL A 21 -3.32 1.31 13.16
C VAL A 21 -2.96 0.27 12.10
N SER A 22 -3.98 -0.38 11.52
CA SER A 22 -3.80 -1.39 10.48
C SER A 22 -3.25 -0.77 9.18
N LEU A 23 -2.70 -1.62 8.30
CA LEU A 23 -2.31 -1.18 6.96
C LEU A 23 -3.52 -0.76 6.14
N GLU A 24 -4.60 -1.54 6.19
CA GLU A 24 -5.87 -1.22 5.54
C GLU A 24 -6.41 0.17 5.91
N TYR A 25 -6.39 0.52 7.21
CA TYR A 25 -6.83 1.83 7.66
C TYR A 25 -6.01 2.96 7.01
N GLN A 26 -4.69 2.77 6.91
CA GLN A 26 -3.79 3.75 6.31
C GLN A 26 -4.00 3.88 4.80
N ILE A 27 -4.24 2.79 4.09
CA ILE A 27 -4.58 2.80 2.65
C ILE A 27 -5.87 3.58 2.42
N ASN A 28 -6.92 3.29 3.19
CA ASN A 28 -8.20 4.01 3.07
C ASN A 28 -8.04 5.49 3.37
N THR A 29 -7.32 5.84 4.45
CA THR A 29 -7.03 7.23 4.82
C THR A 29 -6.25 7.97 3.73
N LEU A 30 -5.33 7.29 3.04
CA LEU A 30 -4.63 7.85 1.88
C LEU A 30 -5.63 8.10 0.74
N PHE A 31 -6.43 7.10 0.37
CA PHE A 31 -7.40 7.24 -0.71
C PHE A 31 -8.49 8.28 -0.44
N ASP A 32 -8.83 8.54 0.82
CA ASP A 32 -9.76 9.58 1.23
C ASP A 32 -9.21 11.00 0.99
N GLN A 33 -7.88 11.15 0.90
CA GLN A 33 -7.21 12.43 0.60
C GLN A 33 -6.94 12.64 -0.89
N LEU A 34 -7.17 11.62 -1.72
CA LEU A 34 -6.90 11.67 -3.16
C LEU A 34 -8.21 11.86 -3.94
N PRO A 35 -8.13 12.33 -5.21
CA PRO A 35 -9.32 12.51 -6.03
C PRO A 35 -10.19 11.25 -6.09
N VAL A 36 -11.50 11.43 -5.98
CA VAL A 36 -12.47 10.31 -6.09
C VAL A 36 -12.76 9.97 -7.56
N ASP A 37 -12.55 10.91 -8.47
CA ASP A 37 -12.82 10.74 -9.91
C ASP A 37 -11.94 9.65 -10.52
N LEU A 38 -12.57 8.51 -10.84
CA LEU A 38 -11.90 7.35 -11.44
C LEU A 38 -11.41 7.62 -12.86
N GLY A 39 -11.96 8.62 -13.56
CA GLY A 39 -11.46 9.06 -14.87
C GLY A 39 -10.06 9.68 -14.79
N ILE A 40 -9.74 10.35 -13.67
CA ILE A 40 -8.38 10.84 -13.40
C ILE A 40 -7.45 9.65 -13.15
N TRP A 41 -7.88 8.72 -12.30
CA TRP A 41 -7.10 7.51 -11.99
C TRP A 41 -6.80 6.67 -13.21
N HIS A 42 -7.80 6.41 -14.06
CA HIS A 42 -7.62 5.66 -15.29
C HIS A 42 -6.58 6.31 -16.22
N LYS A 43 -6.59 7.64 -16.35
CA LYS A 43 -5.57 8.37 -17.10
C LYS A 43 -4.18 8.22 -16.47
N LEU A 44 -4.10 8.32 -15.14
CA LEU A 44 -2.82 8.20 -14.41
C LEU A 44 -2.23 6.80 -14.53
N THR A 45 -3.01 5.76 -14.26
CA THR A 45 -2.54 4.37 -14.27
C THR A 45 -2.21 3.91 -15.68
N THR A 46 -3.00 4.28 -16.69
CA THR A 46 -2.70 3.96 -18.09
C THR A 46 -1.44 4.66 -18.59
N LYS A 47 -1.21 5.92 -18.18
CA LYS A 47 -0.07 6.71 -18.67
C LYS A 47 1.23 6.38 -17.94
N PHE A 48 1.15 6.07 -16.65
CA PHE A 48 2.32 6.02 -15.77
C PHE A 48 2.53 4.67 -15.08
N ASP A 49 1.72 3.66 -15.39
CA ASP A 49 1.81 2.33 -14.78
C ASP A 49 1.90 2.42 -13.24
N ALA A 50 0.92 3.11 -12.66
CA ALA A 50 0.95 3.43 -11.25
C ALA A 50 0.51 2.24 -10.39
N ASP A 51 1.19 2.03 -9.27
CA ASP A 51 0.94 0.95 -8.33
C ASP A 51 0.97 1.42 -6.86
N LEU A 52 0.36 0.62 -5.99
CA LEU A 52 0.40 0.79 -4.55
C LEU A 52 1.40 -0.20 -3.96
N PHE A 53 2.55 0.30 -3.49
CA PHE A 53 3.57 -0.52 -2.87
C PHE A 53 3.58 -0.39 -1.34
N CYS A 54 3.61 -1.52 -0.64
CA CYS A 54 3.72 -1.56 0.82
C CYS A 54 4.88 -2.47 1.26
N GLY A 55 5.86 -1.90 1.96
CA GLY A 55 6.97 -2.65 2.56
C GLY A 55 6.70 -3.01 4.03
N LEU A 56 6.48 -4.31 4.22
CA LEU A 56 6.17 -5.23 5.34
C LEU A 56 7.25 -5.63 6.36
N TRP A 57 7.16 -5.35 7.66
CA TRP A 57 7.93 -6.00 8.71
C TRP A 57 6.95 -6.62 9.70
N LEU A 58 6.85 -7.94 9.65
CA LEU A 58 6.05 -8.72 10.58
C LEU A 58 6.85 -9.05 11.83
N LYS A 59 6.16 -9.09 12.98
CA LYS A 59 6.77 -9.37 14.28
C LYS A 59 7.01 -10.85 14.53
N GLN A 60 6.36 -11.74 13.77
CA GLN A 60 6.42 -13.20 13.94
C GLN A 60 6.34 -13.86 12.58
N TRP A 61 7.00 -15.01 12.44
CA TRP A 61 6.89 -15.86 11.26
C TRP A 61 5.45 -16.33 11.06
N ASN A 62 5.02 -16.44 9.80
CA ASN A 62 3.69 -16.93 9.42
C ASN A 62 2.53 -16.10 10.00
N ARG A 63 2.66 -14.77 10.00
CA ARG A 63 1.54 -13.86 10.22
C ARG A 63 1.02 -13.35 8.88
N GLY A 64 -0.28 -13.43 8.70
CA GLY A 64 -0.98 -12.80 7.59
C GLY A 64 -1.46 -11.40 7.95
N LEU A 65 -1.96 -10.71 6.94
CA LEU A 65 -2.84 -9.56 7.07
C LEU A 65 -3.90 -9.69 5.99
N ASP A 66 -5.09 -9.22 6.32
CA ASP A 66 -6.23 -9.29 5.42
C ASP A 66 -6.63 -7.88 5.00
N PHE A 67 -7.15 -7.79 3.79
CA PHE A 67 -7.84 -6.59 3.31
C PHE A 67 -9.30 -6.95 3.09
N SER A 68 -10.20 -6.06 3.50
CA SER A 68 -11.61 -6.21 3.17
C SER A 68 -11.81 -6.15 1.65
N PRO A 69 -12.87 -6.80 1.12
CA PRO A 69 -13.24 -6.68 -0.28
C PRO A 69 -13.41 -5.22 -0.73
N GLN A 70 -13.91 -4.35 0.16
CA GLN A 70 -14.10 -2.93 -0.10
C GLN A 70 -12.77 -2.20 -0.32
N THR A 71 -11.75 -2.49 0.50
CA THR A 71 -10.42 -1.93 0.30
C THR A 71 -9.80 -2.41 -1.00
N LEU A 72 -9.92 -3.70 -1.31
CA LEU A 72 -9.44 -4.25 -2.57
C LEU A 72 -10.15 -3.62 -3.78
N GLN A 73 -11.46 -3.40 -3.68
CA GLN A 73 -12.24 -2.71 -4.69
C GLN A 73 -11.75 -1.26 -4.89
N ARG A 74 -11.47 -0.52 -3.81
CA ARG A 74 -10.94 0.85 -3.92
C ARG A 74 -9.59 0.91 -4.63
N ILE A 75 -8.77 -0.13 -4.46
CA ILE A 75 -7.49 -0.29 -5.17
C ILE A 75 -7.76 -0.59 -6.66
N SER A 76 -8.61 -1.58 -6.96
CA SER A 76 -8.90 -2.00 -8.33
C SER A 76 -9.65 -0.94 -9.14
N ASP A 77 -10.59 -0.21 -8.54
CA ASP A 77 -11.35 0.86 -9.19
C ASP A 77 -10.43 1.99 -9.66
N ARG A 78 -9.31 2.19 -8.95
CA ARG A 78 -8.25 3.15 -9.33
C ARG A 78 -7.28 2.58 -10.37
N GLY A 79 -7.42 1.31 -10.75
CA GLY A 79 -6.53 0.61 -11.68
C GLY A 79 -5.14 0.35 -11.11
N LEU A 80 -4.99 0.33 -9.79
CA LEU A 80 -3.71 0.11 -9.12
C LEU A 80 -3.53 -1.40 -8.85
N SER A 81 -2.31 -1.91 -9.03
CA SER A 81 -1.90 -3.16 -8.42
C SER A 81 -1.50 -2.92 -6.95
N LEU A 82 -1.60 -3.97 -6.12
CA LEU A 82 -1.06 -3.97 -4.76
C LEU A 82 0.19 -4.82 -4.71
N SER A 83 1.35 -4.17 -4.55
CA SER A 83 2.66 -4.79 -4.41
C SER A 83 3.04 -4.86 -2.94
N LEU A 84 3.33 -6.05 -2.43
CA LEU A 84 3.70 -6.28 -1.03
C LEU A 84 5.08 -6.93 -0.93
N ASP A 85 6.01 -6.24 -0.28
CA ASP A 85 7.22 -6.88 0.23
C ASP A 85 6.99 -7.23 1.68
N ILE A 86 7.14 -8.51 2.07
CA ILE A 86 6.91 -8.96 3.45
C ILE A 86 8.21 -9.51 4.03
N TYR A 87 8.79 -8.77 4.96
CA TYR A 87 9.95 -9.13 5.75
C TYR A 87 9.50 -9.61 7.14
N PHE A 88 10.29 -10.50 7.73
CA PHE A 88 10.21 -10.88 9.13
C PHE A 88 11.54 -10.52 9.80
N ASN A 89 11.49 -9.85 10.95
CA ASN A 89 12.70 -9.62 11.74
C ASN A 89 12.96 -10.89 12.57
N TYR A 90 13.99 -11.65 12.22
CA TYR A 90 14.53 -12.64 13.14
C TYR A 90 15.20 -11.84 14.24
N ASP A 91 14.55 -11.68 15.40
CA ASP A 91 15.30 -11.28 16.58
C ASP A 91 16.27 -12.44 16.85
N GLU A 92 17.53 -12.30 16.42
CA GLU A 92 18.64 -13.12 16.91
C GLU A 92 18.75 -12.84 18.42
N LYS A 93 17.94 -13.53 19.21
CA LYS A 93 18.33 -13.80 20.58
C LYS A 93 19.38 -14.89 20.49
N GLU A 94 20.64 -14.44 20.54
CA GLU A 94 21.82 -15.25 20.84
C GLU A 94 21.45 -16.37 21.84
N SER A 95 21.78 -17.61 21.47
CA SER A 95 21.88 -18.74 22.39
C SER A 95 23.31 -19.26 22.33
#